data_AF-A9B9H4-F1
#
_entry.id   AF-A9B9H4-F1
#
_cell.length_a   1.000
_cell.length_b   1.000
_cell.length_c   1.000
_cell.angle_alpha   90.00
_cell.angle_beta   90.00
_cell.angle_gamma   90.00
#
_symmetry.space_group_name_H-M   'P 1'
#
loop_
_entity.id
_entity.type
_entity.pdbx_description
1 polymer ?
#
loop_
_entity_poly.entity_id
_entity_poly.type
_entity_poly.pdbx_seq_one_letter_code
_entity_poly.pdbx_strand_id
1 'polypeptide(L)' 'MGSNAAKLYQKIEADPSYTKMLFRQALQDPQGAVKAICEIGEHLGLPVTEEEVKTYISTLDDFETKQWLIKARGGL' A
#
# COMPACT_ATOMS: atom_id res chain seq x y z
N MET A 1 -6.18 -8.92 16.27
CA MET A 1 -5.32 -9.71 15.36
C MET A 1 -4.80 -8.75 14.31
N GLY A 2 -3.52 -8.40 14.35
CA GLY A 2 -2.95 -7.46 13.39
C GLY A 2 -2.74 -8.15 12.05
N SER A 3 -3.51 -7.78 11.04
CA SER A 3 -3.41 -8.33 9.68
C SER A 3 -2.00 -8.16 9.13
N ASN A 4 -1.51 -9.15 8.37
CA ASN A 4 -0.20 -9.07 7.72
C ASN A 4 -0.06 -7.80 6.88
N ALA A 5 -1.18 -7.31 6.33
CA ALA A 5 -1.30 -6.04 5.64
C ALA A 5 -0.76 -4.85 6.44
N ALA A 6 -1.03 -4.76 7.74
CA ALA A 6 -0.57 -3.65 8.58
C ALA A 6 0.96 -3.64 8.73
N LYS A 7 1.55 -4.80 9.04
CA LYS A 7 3.01 -4.95 9.17
C LYS A 7 3.71 -4.69 7.84
N LEU A 8 3.10 -5.14 6.75
CA LEU A 8 3.59 -4.91 5.41
C LEU A 8 3.57 -3.43 5.06
N TYR A 9 2.47 -2.74 5.34
CA TYR A 9 2.33 -1.31 5.11
C TYR A 9 3.35 -0.51 5.91
N GLN A 10 3.59 -0.85 7.19
CA GLN A 10 4.65 -0.23 7.99
C GLN A 10 6.04 -0.45 7.40
N LYS A 11 6.36 -1.64 6.86
CA LYS A 11 7.64 -1.88 6.18
C LYS A 11 7.77 -1.07 4.89
N ILE A 12 6.69 -0.98 4.11
CA ILE A 12 6.62 -0.21 2.87
C ILE A 12 6.73 1.30 3.14
N GLU A 13 6.16 1.77 4.24
CA GLU A 13 6.23 3.17 4.67
C GLU A 13 7.60 3.52 5.24
N ALA A 14 8.23 2.58 5.97
CA ALA A 14 9.59 2.74 6.45
C ALA A 14 10.62 2.81 5.31
N ASP A 15 10.30 2.27 4.13
CA ASP A 15 11.19 2.27 2.97
C ASP A 15 10.66 3.18 1.84
N PRO A 16 11.22 4.39 1.67
CA PRO A 16 10.72 5.38 0.72
C PRO A 16 10.80 4.93 -0.75
N SER A 17 11.58 3.89 -1.05
CA SER A 17 11.68 3.31 -2.40
C SER A 17 10.39 2.59 -2.77
N TYR A 18 9.87 1.76 -1.87
CA TYR A 18 8.61 1.05 -2.07
C TYR A 18 7.44 2.02 -2.10
N THR A 19 7.41 3.00 -1.20
CA THR A 19 6.34 4.00 -1.17
C THR A 19 6.27 4.79 -2.47
N LYS A 20 7.42 5.26 -3.00
CA LYS A 20 7.47 5.99 -4.29
C LYS A 20 7.10 5.13 -5.49
N MET A 21 7.57 3.88 -5.52
CA MET A 21 7.21 2.94 -6.59
C MET A 21 5.71 2.68 -6.60
N LEU A 22 5.12 2.35 -5.45
CA LEU A 22 3.70 2.07 -5.32
C LEU A 22 2.85 3.32 -5.57
N PHE A 23 3.32 4.49 -5.17
CA PHE A 23 2.67 5.78 -5.47
C PHE A 23 2.57 6.02 -6.97
N ARG A 24 3.69 5.87 -7.69
CA ARG A 24 3.73 6.02 -9.15
C ARG A 24 2.87 4.97 -9.84
N GLN A 25 2.89 3.74 -9.34
CA GLN A 25 2.06 2.68 -9.88
C GLN A 25 0.58 2.95 -9.64
N ALA A 26 0.17 3.38 -8.44
CA ALA A 26 -1.22 3.72 -8.13
C ALA A 26 -1.75 4.89 -8.98
N LEU A 27 -0.86 5.81 -9.37
CA LEU A 27 -1.14 6.90 -10.29
C LEU A 27 -1.50 6.44 -11.70
N GLN A 28 -0.77 5.45 -12.20
CA GLN A 28 -0.92 4.95 -13.57
C GLN A 28 -1.96 3.82 -13.64
N ASP A 29 -1.93 2.90 -12.67
CA ASP A 29 -2.78 1.74 -12.56
C ASP A 29 -3.03 1.35 -11.08
N PRO A 30 -4.18 1.73 -10.50
CA PRO A 30 -4.47 1.45 -9.09
C PRO A 30 -4.63 -0.04 -8.77
N GLN A 31 -4.98 -0.86 -9.76
CA GLN A 31 -5.09 -2.32 -9.59
C GLN A 31 -3.70 -2.98 -9.48
N GLY A 32 -2.73 -2.52 -10.27
CA GLY A 32 -1.34 -2.94 -10.23
C GLY A 32 -0.64 -2.54 -8.94
N ALA A 33 -1.04 -1.45 -8.30
CA ALA A 33 -0.50 -1.07 -6.99
C ALA A 33 -0.84 -2.10 -5.91
N VAL A 34 -2.07 -2.61 -5.90
CA VAL A 34 -2.50 -3.67 -4.96
C VAL A 34 -1.72 -4.97 -5.21
N LYS A 35 -1.51 -5.34 -6.48
CA LYS A 35 -0.68 -6.51 -6.83
C LYS A 35 0.76 -6.36 -6.36
N ALA A 36 1.39 -5.22 -6.60
CA ALA A 36 2.75 -4.99 -6.13
C ALA A 36 2.86 -5.02 -4.60
N ILE A 37 1.85 -4.54 -3.87
CA ILE A 37 1.82 -4.70 -2.40
C ILE A 37 1.79 -6.19 -2.04
N CYS A 38 0.96 -6.99 -2.69
CA CYS A 38 0.90 -8.44 -2.49
C CYS A 38 2.27 -9.11 -2.74
N GLU A 39 2.93 -8.78 -3.86
CA GLU A 39 4.26 -9.29 -4.20
C GLU A 39 5.31 -8.88 -3.16
N ILE A 40 5.32 -7.61 -2.74
CA ILE A 40 6.22 -7.13 -1.68
C ILE A 40 5.94 -7.88 -0.36
N GLY A 41 4.67 -8.18 -0.08
CA GLY A 41 4.25 -9.02 1.02
C GLY A 41 4.91 -10.40 0.99
N GLU A 42 4.81 -11.10 -0.13
CA GLU A 42 5.47 -12.39 -0.32
C GLU A 42 6.99 -12.31 -0.14
N HIS A 43 7.64 -11.31 -0.74
CA HIS A 43 9.09 -11.10 -0.60
C HIS A 43 9.54 -10.84 0.84
N LEU A 44 8.71 -10.15 1.63
CA LEU A 44 9.01 -9.79 3.02
C LEU A 44 8.57 -10.86 4.05
N GLY A 45 8.07 -12.01 3.58
CA GLY A 45 7.54 -13.08 4.43
C GLY A 45 6.21 -12.72 5.11
N LEU A 46 5.48 -11.77 4.54
CA LEU A 46 4.18 -11.27 4.99
C LEU A 46 3.17 -11.44 3.86
N PRO A 47 2.80 -12.69 3.49
CA PRO A 47 1.82 -12.92 2.44
C PRO A 47 0.49 -12.28 2.85
N VAL A 48 -0.08 -11.52 1.93
CA VAL A 48 -1.36 -10.82 2.05
C VAL A 48 -2.15 -11.05 0.78
N THR A 49 -3.48 -11.03 0.85
CA THR A 49 -4.31 -11.08 -0.36
C THR A 49 -4.68 -9.68 -0.82
N GLU A 50 -5.08 -9.56 -2.09
CA GLU A 50 -5.63 -8.30 -2.60
C GLU A 50 -6.81 -7.80 -1.77
N GLU A 51 -7.65 -8.72 -1.27
CA GLU A 51 -8.78 -8.40 -0.40
C GLU A 51 -8.30 -7.85 0.94
N GLU A 52 -7.32 -8.49 1.60
CA GLU A 52 -6.76 -7.97 2.85
C GLU A 52 -6.13 -6.58 2.66
N VAL A 53 -5.40 -6.38 1.57
CA VAL A 53 -4.78 -5.09 1.24
C VAL A 53 -5.86 -4.03 0.99
N LYS A 54 -6.88 -4.34 0.18
CA LYS A 54 -8.00 -3.43 -0.09
C LYS A 54 -8.77 -3.10 1.18
N THR A 55 -9.15 -4.11 1.96
CA THR A 55 -9.83 -3.94 3.25
C THR A 55 -8.99 -3.10 4.19
N TYR A 56 -7.68 -3.36 4.29
CA TYR A 56 -6.78 -2.59 5.13
C TYR A 56 -6.69 -1.13 4.68
N ILE A 57 -6.44 -0.87 3.39
CA ILE A 57 -6.42 0.48 2.81
C ILE A 57 -7.77 1.21 3.00
N SER A 58 -8.89 0.49 2.90
CA SER A 58 -10.23 1.03 3.18
C SER A 58 -10.45 1.31 4.68
N THR A 59 -9.82 0.55 5.59
CA THR A 59 -9.88 0.81 7.03
C THR A 59 -8.99 1.96 7.48
N LEU A 60 -7.95 2.29 6.70
CA LEU A 60 -7.06 3.44 6.88
C LEU A 60 -7.74 4.76 6.50
N ASP A 61 -9.02 4.94 6.81
CA ASP A 61 -9.85 6.09 6.41
C ASP A 61 -9.36 7.44 6.96
N ASP A 62 -8.40 7.42 7.88
CA ASP A 62 -7.62 8.60 8.26
C ASP A 62 -6.80 9.13 7.08
N PHE A 63 -7.20 10.32 6.65
CA PHE A 63 -6.68 11.16 5.56
C PHE A 63 -5.14 11.29 5.52
N GLU A 64 -4.45 10.96 6.61
CA GLU A 64 -2.99 10.99 6.74
C GLU A 64 -2.30 9.72 6.20
N THR A 65 -2.85 8.51 6.42
CA THR A 65 -2.20 7.25 5.98
C THR A 65 -2.43 7.00 4.48
N LYS A 66 -3.53 7.55 3.95
CA LYS A 66 -3.78 7.64 2.50
C LYS A 66 -2.95 8.73 1.82
N GLN A 67 -2.15 9.55 2.53
CA GLN A 67 -1.44 10.68 1.91
C GLN A 67 -0.62 10.26 0.70
N TRP A 68 0.07 9.12 0.73
CA TRP A 68 0.83 8.69 -0.44
C TRP A 68 -0.10 8.09 -1.51
N LEU A 69 -0.99 7.17 -1.20
CA LEU A 69 -1.90 6.63 -2.23
C LEU A 69 -2.88 7.65 -2.83
N ILE A 70 -3.24 8.73 -2.12
CA ILE A 70 -4.19 9.77 -2.54
C ILE A 70 -3.53 11.08 -3.01
N LYS A 71 -2.39 11.56 -2.46
CA LYS A 71 -1.67 12.75 -3.02
C LYS A 71 -1.32 12.56 -4.48
N ALA A 72 -1.12 11.32 -4.88
CA ALA A 72 -0.98 10.89 -6.25
C ALA A 72 -1.98 11.63 -7.18
N ARG A 73 -3.25 11.72 -6.78
CA ARG A 73 -4.34 12.22 -7.64
C ARG A 73 -4.67 13.72 -7.50
N GLY A 74 -3.99 14.47 -6.63
CA GLY A 74 -4.30 15.88 -6.37
C GLY A 74 -3.04 16.64 -5.99
N GLY A 75 -2.45 17.34 -6.97
CA GLY A 75 -1.24 18.11 -6.80
C GLY A 75 -1.36 19.24 -5.77
N LEU A 76 -0.22 19.50 -5.12
CA LEU A 76 0.25 20.73 -4.43
C LEU A 76 -0.78 21.56 -3.65
#